data_AF-A0A850A6S1-F1
#
_entry.id   AF-A0A850A6S1-F1
#
_cell.length_a   1.000
_cell.length_b   1.000
_cell.length_c   1.000
_cell.angle_alpha   90.00
_cell.angle_beta   90.00
_cell.angle_gamma   90.00
#
_symmetry.space_group_name_H-M   'P 1'
#
loop_
_entity.id
_entity.type
_entity.pdbx_description
1 polymer ?
#
loop_
_entity_poly.entity_id
_entity_poly.type
_entity_poly.pdbx_seq_one_letter_code
_entity_poly.pdbx_strand_id
1 'polypeptide(L)'
;MRPTHPLRPFLFLLFILVLLAGAPGLSNARLGPMITRAAAGQQALALTPTATITTTVTVTPTSTQTTTATLTPTDTPTATPTDTPTATPTDTPTATPTDTPTATPTDTPTATPTATPTTPACLPDSYEPDDNAFQAQPITVDGVFQMHTFEPGGDVDWVRFQAAQGWYYDIRTDFLTGADTILFLIDSDGITQLALNDDDPGRGLASRIIWQAPATGQYYVRVEEYSNLGGCVGYGVAVRAAPPTFLPLILNQFGQPAATATPTRTPTPTRTPIPGPTATPTATPIPGPTATPTATPISSSCLPTWETNIGLAAAPKGLVAANNRLFVGLYDTHSLGVVNTIGPAYLRTVAGSGRGANGLALSNGRIYFVHRDSNTLSYFSATDPQPLLGALPTGALPFGVAGTANRVFVSNYEGDSVTVINSLTNQILTTTPVGNGPALLAATATRVFVPIYNDGNPSGVRVLDSNGANLGFIVTGMGPFAAAYNPNTHHIYVSHWGDHRIAVIDAASLTLIDSFSTPARPYDLALNPATNHLFVVGAANDAIYVYQMPGKQHLTSLAMQPVGAVHGGQGIAVWQNRVYASIYASNHISVLKDFCP
;
A
#
# COMPACT_ATOMS: atom_id res chain seq x y z
N MET A 1 -32.39 -9.47 6.04
CA MET A 1 -33.56 -10.32 6.36
C MET A 1 -33.66 -11.44 5.30
N ARG A 2 -34.19 -12.63 5.66
CA ARG A 2 -34.85 -13.59 4.71
C ARG A 2 -36.20 -13.00 4.25
N PRO A 3 -36.95 -13.47 3.20
CA PRO A 3 -37.23 -14.88 2.78
C PRO A 3 -37.30 -15.08 1.22
N THR A 4 -37.74 -16.17 0.55
CA THR A 4 -37.87 -17.65 0.76
C THR A 4 -37.94 -18.38 -0.61
N HIS A 5 -37.86 -19.72 -0.62
CA HIS A 5 -38.23 -20.60 -1.77
C HIS A 5 -39.75 -20.86 -1.87
N PRO A 6 -40.25 -21.59 -2.89
CA PRO A 6 -40.33 -23.09 -2.88
C PRO A 6 -39.75 -23.74 -4.17
N LEU A 7 -39.19 -24.95 -4.25
CA LEU A 7 -39.46 -26.35 -3.79
C LEU A 7 -40.16 -27.26 -4.83
N ARG A 8 -39.73 -28.54 -4.86
CA ARG A 8 -39.88 -29.57 -5.94
C ARG A 8 -41.19 -30.40 -5.90
N PRO A 9 -41.35 -31.36 -6.84
CA PRO A 9 -41.41 -32.77 -6.39
C PRO A 9 -40.59 -33.83 -7.21
N PHE A 10 -39.99 -34.78 -6.47
CA PHE A 10 -40.01 -36.27 -6.54
C PHE A 10 -40.64 -37.01 -7.79
N LEU A 11 -40.27 -38.24 -8.25
CA LEU A 11 -39.31 -39.32 -7.85
C LEU A 11 -39.27 -40.55 -8.84
N PHE A 12 -38.15 -41.35 -8.87
CA PHE A 12 -37.97 -42.80 -9.26
C PHE A 12 -38.11 -43.28 -10.76
N LEU A 13 -37.13 -43.99 -11.37
CA LEU A 13 -36.75 -45.46 -11.38
C LEU A 13 -37.57 -46.35 -12.37
N LEU A 14 -37.10 -47.46 -13.01
CA LEU A 14 -35.80 -48.18 -13.13
C LEU A 14 -35.78 -49.22 -14.31
N PHE A 15 -34.65 -49.40 -15.03
CA PHE A 15 -34.19 -50.58 -15.85
C PHE A 15 -35.05 -51.25 -16.96
N ILE A 16 -34.36 -51.80 -17.99
CA ILE A 16 -34.50 -53.21 -18.46
C ILE A 16 -33.18 -53.66 -19.18
N LEU A 17 -32.86 -54.96 -19.12
CA LEU A 17 -31.61 -55.60 -19.60
C LEU A 17 -31.93 -56.96 -20.24
N VAL A 18 -31.30 -57.30 -21.39
CA VAL A 18 -31.08 -58.68 -21.91
C VAL A 18 -29.76 -58.64 -22.73
N LEU A 19 -28.61 -59.27 -22.39
CA LEU A 19 -28.21 -60.72 -22.36
C LEU A 19 -28.26 -61.39 -23.76
N LEU A 20 -27.36 -62.25 -24.27
CA LEU A 20 -26.15 -63.03 -23.87
C LEU A 20 -25.22 -63.12 -25.13
N ALA A 21 -23.97 -63.63 -25.19
CA ALA A 21 -22.85 -63.94 -24.26
C ALA A 21 -21.62 -64.40 -25.12
N GLY A 22 -20.43 -64.64 -24.52
CA GLY A 22 -19.33 -65.37 -25.18
C GLY A 22 -17.89 -64.92 -24.87
N ALA A 23 -17.22 -65.60 -23.94
CA ALA A 23 -15.77 -65.60 -23.68
C ALA A 23 -15.30 -67.09 -23.69
N PRO A 24 -13.99 -67.50 -23.63
CA PRO A 24 -12.84 -66.83 -22.98
C PRO A 24 -11.45 -67.00 -23.66
N GLY A 25 -10.37 -66.48 -23.02
CA GLY A 25 -8.97 -66.81 -23.35
C GLY A 25 -7.94 -65.91 -22.62
N LEU A 26 -6.92 -66.48 -21.97
CA LEU A 26 -6.02 -65.77 -21.01
C LEU A 26 -4.52 -65.85 -21.35
N SER A 27 -3.79 -64.83 -20.85
CA SER A 27 -2.40 -64.83 -20.32
C SER A 27 -1.13 -64.95 -21.21
N ASN A 28 -0.32 -63.86 -21.17
CA ASN A 28 1.13 -63.75 -20.91
C ASN A 28 2.17 -64.77 -21.44
N ALA A 29 3.23 -64.29 -22.14
CA ALA A 29 4.60 -64.13 -21.57
C ALA A 29 5.74 -63.73 -22.57
N ARG A 30 6.66 -62.87 -22.07
CA ARG A 30 8.14 -62.76 -22.29
C ARG A 30 8.83 -62.64 -23.69
N LEU A 31 9.49 -61.49 -23.87
CA LEU A 31 10.95 -61.26 -24.09
C LEU A 31 11.80 -62.23 -24.95
N GLY A 32 12.45 -61.68 -26.01
CA GLY A 32 13.65 -62.26 -26.65
C GLY A 32 14.06 -61.52 -27.94
N PRO A 33 15.35 -61.17 -28.20
CA PRO A 33 15.71 -60.14 -29.19
C PRO A 33 16.42 -60.65 -30.45
N MET A 34 16.51 -59.81 -31.49
CA MET A 34 17.59 -59.88 -32.49
C MET A 34 17.97 -58.51 -33.06
N ILE A 35 19.27 -58.33 -33.30
CA ILE A 35 19.94 -57.13 -33.83
C ILE A 35 20.57 -57.48 -35.18
N THR A 36 20.43 -56.63 -36.20
CA THR A 36 21.37 -56.57 -37.33
C THR A 36 21.45 -55.15 -37.94
N ARG A 37 22.63 -54.81 -38.49
CA ARG A 37 23.01 -53.50 -39.03
C ARG A 37 22.79 -53.37 -40.55
N ALA A 38 22.46 -52.17 -41.01
CA ALA A 38 23.03 -51.46 -42.18
C ALA A 38 22.62 -49.97 -42.06
N ALA A 39 23.44 -48.91 -42.17
CA ALA A 39 24.68 -48.58 -42.89
C ALA A 39 24.46 -47.95 -44.28
N ALA A 40 24.67 -46.62 -44.36
CA ALA A 40 24.65 -45.74 -45.55
C ALA A 40 23.31 -45.66 -46.34
N GLY A 41 22.96 -44.57 -47.02
CA GLY A 41 23.60 -43.25 -47.12
C GLY A 41 23.03 -42.45 -48.32
N GLN A 42 23.32 -41.15 -48.34
CA GLN A 42 23.18 -40.22 -49.48
C GLN A 42 21.79 -39.68 -49.94
N GLN A 43 21.89 -38.38 -50.23
CA GLN A 43 21.21 -37.57 -51.26
C GLN A 43 19.81 -36.98 -51.00
N ALA A 44 19.78 -35.67 -51.24
CA ALA A 44 18.60 -34.83 -51.22
C ALA A 44 17.81 -34.98 -52.53
N LEU A 45 16.49 -34.98 -52.42
CA LEU A 45 15.58 -34.76 -53.53
C LEU A 45 14.70 -33.57 -53.17
N ALA A 46 14.83 -32.49 -53.94
CA ALA A 46 13.94 -31.35 -53.84
C ALA A 46 12.56 -31.75 -54.37
N LEU A 47 11.51 -31.52 -53.57
CA LEU A 47 10.13 -31.68 -53.99
C LEU A 47 9.43 -30.32 -53.96
N THR A 48 8.73 -30.04 -55.06
CA THR A 48 8.03 -28.79 -55.37
C THR A 48 6.84 -28.53 -54.44
N PRO A 49 6.42 -27.26 -54.25
CA PRO A 49 5.43 -26.90 -53.24
C PRO A 49 4.02 -27.42 -53.54
N THR A 50 3.40 -28.05 -52.54
CA THR A 50 1.99 -28.43 -52.55
C THR A 50 1.12 -27.19 -52.33
N ALA A 51 0.13 -26.96 -53.19
CA ALA A 51 -0.84 -25.89 -53.01
C ALA A 51 -1.78 -26.18 -51.84
N THR A 52 -1.85 -25.26 -50.87
CA THR A 52 -2.83 -25.31 -49.77
C THR A 52 -4.13 -24.66 -50.21
N ILE A 53 -5.24 -25.41 -50.19
CA ILE A 53 -6.57 -24.86 -50.44
C ILE A 53 -7.02 -24.10 -49.17
N THR A 54 -7.21 -22.79 -49.30
CA THR A 54 -7.79 -21.94 -48.25
C THR A 54 -9.29 -21.77 -48.50
N THR A 55 -10.12 -22.32 -47.62
CA THR A 55 -11.57 -22.07 -47.64
C THR A 55 -11.90 -20.79 -46.88
N THR A 56 -12.07 -19.70 -47.61
CA THR A 56 -12.58 -18.43 -47.07
C THR A 56 -14.10 -18.49 -46.91
N VAL A 57 -14.61 -18.35 -45.68
CA VAL A 57 -16.04 -18.17 -45.43
C VAL A 57 -16.36 -16.68 -45.40
N THR A 58 -17.02 -16.19 -46.45
CA THR A 58 -17.52 -14.81 -46.52
C THR A 58 -18.95 -14.77 -45.97
N VAL A 59 -19.18 -13.97 -44.92
CA VAL A 59 -20.52 -13.63 -44.43
C VAL A 59 -20.91 -12.23 -44.90
N THR A 60 -21.97 -12.16 -45.71
CA THR A 60 -22.52 -10.91 -46.24
C THR A 60 -23.67 -10.42 -45.34
N PRO A 61 -23.66 -9.16 -44.85
CA PRO A 61 -24.82 -8.58 -44.19
C PRO A 61 -25.84 -8.06 -45.22
N THR A 62 -27.06 -8.61 -45.20
CA THR A 62 -28.18 -8.09 -46.00
C THR A 62 -29.05 -7.18 -45.14
N SER A 63 -29.09 -5.88 -45.45
CA SER A 63 -30.09 -4.96 -44.92
C SER A 63 -31.21 -4.75 -45.93
N THR A 64 -32.46 -4.95 -45.48
CA THR A 64 -33.65 -4.66 -46.28
C THR A 64 -34.47 -3.60 -45.56
N GLN A 65 -34.59 -2.41 -46.15
CA GLN A 65 -35.55 -1.40 -45.73
C GLN A 65 -36.78 -1.45 -46.63
N THR A 66 -37.97 -1.35 -46.04
CA THR A 66 -39.19 -0.93 -46.73
C THR A 66 -39.99 0.00 -45.82
N THR A 67 -40.32 1.18 -46.33
CA THR A 67 -41.07 2.24 -45.64
C THR A 67 -42.58 2.11 -45.83
N THR A 68 -43.39 2.57 -44.87
CA THR A 68 -44.67 3.31 -45.09
C THR A 68 -45.05 4.05 -43.79
N ALA A 69 -45.61 5.26 -43.90
CA ALA A 69 -45.92 6.14 -42.77
C ALA A 69 -47.45 6.30 -42.55
N THR A 70 -47.86 6.75 -41.36
CA THR A 70 -49.12 7.51 -41.07
C THR A 70 -48.98 8.19 -39.69
N LEU A 71 -49.75 9.26 -39.43
CA LEU A 71 -49.52 10.27 -38.39
C LEU A 71 -50.50 10.23 -37.19
N THR A 72 -50.04 10.87 -36.10
CA THR A 72 -50.77 11.64 -35.06
C THR A 72 -51.56 10.93 -33.93
N PRO A 73 -51.71 11.57 -32.73
CA PRO A 73 -51.95 10.91 -31.45
C PRO A 73 -53.32 11.21 -30.79
N THR A 74 -53.64 10.49 -29.71
CA THR A 74 -54.74 10.82 -28.78
C THR A 74 -54.40 10.40 -27.34
N ASP A 75 -54.53 11.31 -26.37
CA ASP A 75 -54.44 11.06 -24.93
C ASP A 75 -55.71 10.39 -24.36
N THR A 76 -55.59 9.70 -23.21
CA THR A 76 -56.41 9.91 -21.97
C THR A 76 -56.29 8.69 -21.03
N PRO A 77 -55.96 8.87 -19.74
CA PRO A 77 -55.98 7.80 -18.73
C PRO A 77 -57.34 7.68 -18.01
N THR A 78 -57.66 6.49 -17.49
CA THR A 78 -58.82 6.25 -16.61
C THR A 78 -58.41 5.46 -15.36
N ALA A 79 -58.98 5.86 -14.20
CA ALA A 79 -58.72 5.32 -12.87
C ALA A 79 -59.48 3.99 -12.59
N THR A 80 -59.61 3.37 -11.40
CA THR A 80 -59.49 3.74 -9.95
C THR A 80 -59.44 2.41 -9.14
N PRO A 81 -59.78 2.30 -7.83
CA PRO A 81 -59.24 2.87 -6.57
C PRO A 81 -58.74 1.78 -5.59
N THR A 82 -58.34 2.14 -4.35
CA THR A 82 -58.97 1.67 -3.07
C THR A 82 -58.30 2.31 -1.85
N ASP A 83 -59.13 2.65 -0.84
CA ASP A 83 -58.86 3.45 0.36
C ASP A 83 -57.98 2.72 1.42
N THR A 84 -57.41 3.38 2.44
CA THR A 84 -58.15 3.87 3.63
C THR A 84 -57.28 4.78 4.52
N PRO A 85 -57.76 5.97 4.95
CA PRO A 85 -57.20 6.74 6.06
C PRO A 85 -57.95 6.51 7.38
N THR A 86 -57.28 6.64 8.53
CA THR A 86 -57.92 6.71 9.85
C THR A 86 -57.58 8.03 10.51
N ALA A 87 -58.59 8.79 10.91
CA ALA A 87 -58.46 10.03 11.66
C ALA A 87 -58.90 9.85 13.11
N THR A 88 -58.30 10.61 14.03
CA THR A 88 -58.87 10.86 15.37
C THR A 88 -58.52 12.29 15.80
N PRO A 89 -59.47 13.25 15.73
CA PRO A 89 -59.36 14.54 16.40
C PRO A 89 -59.93 14.45 17.83
N THR A 90 -59.45 15.31 18.73
CA THR A 90 -60.07 15.56 20.03
C THR A 90 -60.05 17.07 20.29
N ASP A 91 -61.21 17.71 20.16
CA ASP A 91 -61.41 19.11 20.55
C ASP A 91 -61.60 19.23 22.07
N THR A 92 -61.21 20.37 22.64
CA THR A 92 -61.73 20.85 23.93
C THR A 92 -61.78 22.38 23.89
N PRO A 93 -62.98 23.00 23.89
CA PRO A 93 -63.13 24.44 23.73
C PRO A 93 -63.22 25.20 25.06
N THR A 94 -62.63 26.40 25.10
CA THR A 94 -62.96 27.44 26.10
C THR A 94 -62.85 28.83 25.45
N ALA A 95 -63.92 29.61 25.49
CA ALA A 95 -63.96 31.04 25.10
C ALA A 95 -63.92 31.91 26.40
N THR A 96 -63.79 33.25 26.44
CA THR A 96 -63.99 34.37 25.50
C THR A 96 -63.30 35.63 26.12
N PRO A 97 -63.53 36.89 25.66
CA PRO A 97 -63.07 37.63 24.47
C PRO A 97 -62.04 38.76 24.79
N THR A 98 -61.60 39.52 23.78
CA THR A 98 -61.74 41.01 23.73
C THR A 98 -61.24 41.55 22.39
N ASP A 99 -62.12 42.19 21.62
CA ASP A 99 -61.76 42.94 20.41
C ASP A 99 -61.32 44.37 20.72
N THR A 100 -60.35 44.91 19.97
CA THR A 100 -60.20 46.36 19.70
C THR A 100 -59.46 46.53 18.36
N PRO A 101 -59.83 47.48 17.46
CA PRO A 101 -59.58 47.29 16.03
C PRO A 101 -58.59 48.28 15.36
N THR A 102 -58.30 47.97 14.09
CA THR A 102 -57.91 48.90 12.99
C THR A 102 -56.49 49.47 12.96
N ALA A 103 -55.73 49.07 11.93
CA ALA A 103 -54.82 49.96 11.21
C ALA A 103 -54.89 49.67 9.69
N THR A 104 -54.96 50.74 8.89
CA THR A 104 -55.12 50.74 7.43
C THR A 104 -53.81 50.32 6.72
N PRO A 105 -53.84 49.62 5.58
CA PRO A 105 -52.62 49.35 4.81
C PRO A 105 -52.04 50.64 4.23
N THR A 106 -50.73 50.81 4.37
CA THR A 106 -49.96 51.87 3.71
C THR A 106 -48.94 51.20 2.79
N ASP A 107 -49.17 51.28 1.48
CA ASP A 107 -48.22 50.82 0.47
C ASP A 107 -46.94 51.65 0.51
N THR A 108 -45.93 51.15 1.22
CA THR A 108 -44.55 51.61 1.08
C THR A 108 -43.90 50.73 0.01
N PRO A 109 -43.22 51.30 -1.00
CA PRO A 109 -42.64 50.48 -2.06
C PRO A 109 -41.57 49.55 -1.49
N THR A 110 -41.87 48.25 -1.46
CA THR A 110 -40.93 47.20 -1.11
C THR A 110 -39.72 47.31 -2.03
N ALA A 111 -38.58 47.76 -1.51
CA ALA A 111 -37.32 47.59 -2.18
C ALA A 111 -37.15 46.09 -2.43
N THR A 112 -37.05 45.69 -3.70
CA THR A 112 -36.79 44.29 -4.05
C THR A 112 -35.56 43.85 -3.26
N PRO A 113 -35.67 42.85 -2.37
CA PRO A 113 -34.48 42.30 -1.76
C PRO A 113 -33.71 41.63 -2.90
N THR A 114 -32.63 42.29 -3.34
CA THR A 114 -31.56 41.60 -4.03
C THR A 114 -31.03 40.60 -3.02
N ALA A 115 -31.55 39.38 -3.10
CA ALA A 115 -30.94 38.23 -2.46
C ALA A 115 -29.56 38.07 -3.10
N THR A 116 -28.57 38.77 -2.54
CA THR A 116 -27.20 38.27 -2.52
C THR A 116 -27.34 36.81 -2.10
N PRO A 117 -26.81 35.84 -2.87
CA PRO A 117 -26.92 34.44 -2.50
C PRO A 117 -26.13 34.25 -1.20
N THR A 118 -26.82 34.33 -0.07
CA THR A 118 -26.31 33.80 1.19
C THR A 118 -26.08 32.33 0.94
N THR A 119 -24.82 31.93 1.05
CA THR A 119 -24.41 30.54 1.10
C THR A 119 -25.35 29.76 2.01
N PRO A 120 -25.74 28.52 1.64
CA PRO A 120 -26.52 27.68 2.55
C PRO A 120 -25.77 27.61 3.88
N ALA A 121 -26.42 28.03 4.96
CA ALA A 121 -25.85 27.87 6.30
C ALA A 121 -25.60 26.37 6.51
N CYS A 122 -24.39 26.01 6.95
CA CYS A 122 -24.14 24.64 7.39
C CYS A 122 -24.97 24.38 8.67
N LEU A 123 -25.16 23.10 8.97
CA LEU A 123 -25.76 22.69 10.23
C LEU A 123 -24.62 22.35 11.19
N PRO A 124 -24.72 22.76 12.47
CA PRO A 124 -23.88 22.21 13.54
C PRO A 124 -23.90 20.67 13.50
N ASP A 125 -22.81 20.04 13.93
CA ASP A 125 -22.71 18.59 13.92
C ASP A 125 -23.44 17.91 15.10
N SER A 126 -23.07 16.66 15.40
CA SER A 126 -23.71 15.84 16.44
C SER A 126 -23.09 15.94 17.84
N TYR A 127 -21.96 16.63 18.00
CA TYR A 127 -21.23 16.81 19.25
C TYR A 127 -21.55 18.14 19.93
N GLU A 128 -21.98 19.10 19.10
CA GLU A 128 -22.47 20.42 19.46
C GLU A 128 -23.56 20.44 20.55
N PRO A 129 -23.47 21.35 21.54
CA PRO A 129 -22.42 22.35 21.69
C PRO A 129 -21.24 21.82 22.50
N ASP A 130 -20.01 22.03 22.04
CA ASP A 130 -18.77 21.63 22.72
C ASP A 130 -17.71 22.75 22.84
N ASP A 131 -18.14 24.03 22.83
CA ASP A 131 -17.31 25.25 22.93
C ASP A 131 -16.26 25.31 24.09
N ASN A 132 -16.38 24.43 25.09
CA ASN A 132 -15.48 24.39 26.25
C ASN A 132 -15.43 23.03 26.97
N ALA A 133 -14.44 22.89 27.85
CA ALA A 133 -14.18 21.69 28.66
C ALA A 133 -15.38 21.13 29.45
N PHE A 134 -16.38 21.95 29.82
CA PHE A 134 -17.58 21.44 30.53
C PHE A 134 -18.55 20.74 29.58
N GLN A 135 -18.62 21.22 28.35
CA GLN A 135 -19.46 20.67 27.28
C GLN A 135 -18.81 19.48 26.57
N ALA A 136 -17.47 19.44 26.56
CA ALA A 136 -16.65 18.46 25.86
C ALA A 136 -17.15 17.00 25.90
N GLN A 137 -17.39 16.41 24.73
CA GLN A 137 -17.91 15.05 24.60
C GLN A 137 -16.79 13.98 24.67
N PRO A 138 -17.10 12.73 25.09
CA PRO A 138 -16.07 11.70 25.21
C PRO A 138 -15.61 11.15 23.85
N ILE A 139 -14.30 11.11 23.64
CA ILE A 139 -13.65 10.43 22.51
C ILE A 139 -12.97 9.13 22.97
N THR A 140 -13.06 8.09 22.13
CA THR A 140 -12.37 6.81 22.37
C THR A 140 -10.89 6.91 22.06
N VAL A 141 -10.07 6.17 22.81
CA VAL A 141 -8.60 6.18 22.68
C VAL A 141 -8.07 5.07 21.75
N ASP A 142 -8.91 4.58 20.84
CA ASP A 142 -8.64 3.50 19.89
C ASP A 142 -8.11 3.98 18.53
N GLY A 143 -8.13 5.30 18.29
CA GLY A 143 -7.68 5.93 17.05
C GLY A 143 -8.74 6.03 15.96
N VAL A 144 -10.02 5.78 16.29
CA VAL A 144 -11.17 6.10 15.42
C VAL A 144 -11.40 7.61 15.43
N PHE A 145 -11.71 8.18 14.26
CA PHE A 145 -11.99 9.60 14.11
C PHE A 145 -13.46 9.93 14.43
N GLN A 146 -13.68 10.93 15.28
CA GLN A 146 -14.95 11.68 15.38
C GLN A 146 -14.90 12.82 14.37
N MET A 147 -16.01 13.08 13.67
CA MET A 147 -16.07 14.12 12.61
C MET A 147 -16.81 15.33 13.14
N HIS A 148 -16.17 16.49 13.01
CA HIS A 148 -16.57 17.78 13.57
C HIS A 148 -16.64 18.87 12.50
N THR A 149 -17.36 19.96 12.78
CA THR A 149 -17.48 21.14 11.91
C THR A 149 -17.49 22.43 12.70
N PHE A 150 -16.58 23.36 12.37
CA PHE A 150 -16.57 24.69 12.94
C PHE A 150 -17.76 25.51 12.42
N GLU A 151 -18.84 25.63 13.21
CA GLU A 151 -20.06 26.39 12.85
C GLU A 151 -20.83 26.88 14.10
N PRO A 152 -20.75 28.16 14.48
CA PRO A 152 -20.49 29.30 13.60
C PRO A 152 -19.01 29.63 13.40
N GLY A 153 -18.71 30.60 12.53
CA GLY A 153 -17.34 31.11 12.40
C GLY A 153 -16.77 31.62 13.73
N GLY A 154 -15.62 31.06 14.15
CA GLY A 154 -15.00 31.31 15.45
C GLY A 154 -15.37 30.30 16.54
N ASP A 155 -16.05 29.22 16.18
CA ASP A 155 -16.26 28.02 16.98
C ASP A 155 -14.94 27.30 17.33
N VAL A 156 -14.97 26.52 18.42
CA VAL A 156 -13.83 25.86 19.07
C VAL A 156 -14.32 24.56 19.73
N ASP A 157 -14.17 23.43 19.05
CA ASP A 157 -14.57 22.12 19.58
C ASP A 157 -13.71 21.66 20.77
N TRP A 158 -14.31 20.88 21.67
CA TRP A 158 -13.60 20.20 22.74
C TRP A 158 -14.05 18.74 22.87
N VAL A 159 -13.07 17.83 22.89
CA VAL A 159 -13.30 16.42 23.24
C VAL A 159 -12.52 16.03 24.49
N ARG A 160 -13.01 15.04 25.24
CA ARG A 160 -12.37 14.53 26.47
C ARG A 160 -12.07 13.04 26.38
N PHE A 161 -10.93 12.62 26.93
CA PHE A 161 -10.53 11.22 26.96
C PHE A 161 -9.95 10.81 28.30
N GLN A 162 -9.91 9.51 28.57
CA GLN A 162 -9.29 8.94 29.77
C GLN A 162 -7.87 8.48 29.44
N ALA A 163 -6.90 9.05 30.15
CA ALA A 163 -5.49 8.69 30.05
C ALA A 163 -5.06 7.80 31.22
N ALA A 164 -4.12 6.89 30.97
CA ALA A 164 -3.49 6.03 31.97
C ALA A 164 -2.01 6.39 32.15
N GLN A 165 -1.55 6.49 33.39
CA GLN A 165 -0.19 6.92 33.71
C GLN A 165 0.88 6.13 32.96
N GLY A 166 1.82 6.86 32.33
CA GLY A 166 2.92 6.32 31.55
C GLY A 166 2.55 5.85 30.14
N TRP A 167 1.26 5.77 29.79
CA TRP A 167 0.84 5.52 28.41
C TRP A 167 1.06 6.75 27.53
N TYR A 168 1.30 6.49 26.25
CA TYR A 168 1.41 7.51 25.22
C TYR A 168 0.10 7.66 24.47
N TYR A 169 -0.19 8.89 24.06
CA TYR A 169 -1.38 9.26 23.31
C TYR A 169 -0.96 10.02 22.05
N ASP A 170 -1.41 9.52 20.90
CA ASP A 170 -1.34 10.19 19.60
C ASP A 170 -2.68 10.87 19.36
N ILE A 171 -2.68 12.19 19.36
CA ILE A 171 -3.86 13.05 19.20
C ILE A 171 -3.67 13.77 17.87
N ARG A 172 -4.61 13.63 16.93
CA ARG A 172 -4.43 14.16 15.57
C ARG A 172 -5.74 14.55 14.93
N THR A 173 -5.66 15.48 13.99
CA THR A 173 -6.73 15.77 13.02
C THR A 173 -6.40 15.17 11.65
N ASP A 174 -7.43 14.92 10.83
CA ASP A 174 -7.35 14.47 9.43
C ASP A 174 -8.70 14.81 8.75
N PHE A 175 -8.97 14.33 7.52
CA PHE A 175 -10.25 14.48 6.81
C PHE A 175 -10.72 15.93 6.61
N LEU A 176 -9.78 16.87 6.54
CA LEU A 176 -10.05 18.31 6.45
C LEU A 176 -10.89 18.69 5.22
N THR A 177 -12.03 19.32 5.45
CA THR A 177 -12.90 19.91 4.42
C THR A 177 -12.78 21.44 4.44
N GLY A 178 -11.57 21.93 4.15
CA GLY A 178 -11.24 23.36 4.12
C GLY A 178 -10.79 23.96 5.45
N ALA A 179 -10.76 23.16 6.52
CA ALA A 179 -10.21 23.57 7.81
C ALA A 179 -8.67 23.57 7.81
N ASP A 180 -8.10 24.48 8.59
CA ASP A 180 -6.69 24.51 9.00
C ASP A 180 -6.67 24.39 10.52
N THR A 181 -6.33 23.21 11.05
CA THR A 181 -6.60 22.90 12.47
C THR A 181 -5.39 23.17 13.36
N ILE A 182 -5.61 23.72 14.56
CA ILE A 182 -4.64 23.78 15.66
C ILE A 182 -5.10 22.86 16.79
N LEU A 183 -4.23 21.95 17.25
CA LEU A 183 -4.50 21.14 18.45
C LEU A 183 -3.92 21.75 19.72
N PHE A 184 -4.70 21.68 20.80
CA PHE A 184 -4.29 21.96 22.16
C PHE A 184 -4.62 20.76 23.06
N LEU A 185 -3.64 20.27 23.81
CA LEU A 185 -3.86 19.30 24.87
C LEU A 185 -3.94 20.03 26.22
N ILE A 186 -5.03 19.81 26.95
CA ILE A 186 -5.34 20.49 28.21
C ILE A 186 -5.39 19.46 29.36
N ASP A 187 -4.88 19.85 30.53
CA ASP A 187 -4.85 19.05 31.75
C ASP A 187 -6.27 18.77 32.28
N SER A 188 -6.34 17.85 33.23
CA SER A 188 -7.50 17.42 34.00
C SER A 188 -8.31 18.52 34.69
N ASP A 189 -7.78 19.74 34.81
CA ASP A 189 -8.51 20.92 35.30
C ASP A 189 -9.38 21.60 34.22
N GLY A 190 -9.22 21.21 32.94
CA GLY A 190 -9.92 21.82 31.80
C GLY A 190 -9.43 23.23 31.43
N ILE A 191 -8.29 23.67 31.98
CA ILE A 191 -7.79 25.05 31.85
C ILE A 191 -6.30 25.08 31.46
N THR A 192 -5.47 24.21 32.08
CA THR A 192 -4.01 24.26 31.95
C THR A 192 -3.57 23.57 30.65
N GLN A 193 -3.09 24.34 29.67
CA GLN A 193 -2.49 23.80 28.44
C GLN A 193 -1.17 23.06 28.74
N LEU A 194 -1.09 21.82 28.28
CA LEU A 194 0.07 20.92 28.41
C LEU A 194 0.91 20.86 27.14
N ALA A 195 0.27 20.90 25.98
CA ALA A 195 0.93 20.92 24.67
C ALA A 195 0.05 21.65 23.64
N LEU A 196 0.69 22.13 22.57
CA LEU A 196 0.08 22.72 21.39
C LEU A 196 0.89 22.25 20.19
N ASN A 197 0.22 21.95 19.09
CA ASN A 197 0.85 21.82 17.79
C ASN A 197 -0.19 22.17 16.72
N ASP A 198 0.21 22.95 15.72
CA ASP A 198 -0.56 23.37 14.54
C ASP A 198 -0.26 22.49 13.31
N ASP A 199 0.98 22.02 13.16
CA ASP A 199 1.42 21.22 12.00
C ASP A 199 1.56 19.71 12.28
N ASP A 200 0.93 18.86 11.47
CA ASP A 200 1.33 17.46 11.26
C ASP A 200 2.58 17.40 10.33
N PRO A 201 3.47 16.39 10.47
CA PRO A 201 4.68 16.29 9.66
C PRO A 201 4.44 15.89 8.19
N GLY A 202 3.20 15.99 7.70
CA GLY A 202 2.78 15.71 6.33
C GLY A 202 2.89 16.92 5.40
N ARG A 203 1.86 17.12 4.58
CA ARG A 203 1.70 18.28 3.67
C ARG A 203 0.26 18.82 3.69
N GLY A 204 -0.48 18.54 4.76
CA GLY A 204 -1.83 19.03 4.99
C GLY A 204 -1.84 20.22 5.94
N LEU A 205 -3.04 20.69 6.27
CA LEU A 205 -3.31 21.70 7.31
C LEU A 205 -3.84 21.00 8.59
N ALA A 206 -3.32 19.79 8.82
CA ALA A 206 -3.72 18.92 9.91
C ALA A 206 -2.75 19.13 11.07
N SER A 207 -3.20 18.80 12.27
CA SER A 207 -2.47 18.98 13.52
C SER A 207 -2.18 17.63 14.18
N ARG A 208 -1.08 17.55 14.95
CA ARG A 208 -0.74 16.33 15.71
C ARG A 208 0.02 16.59 17.01
N ILE A 209 -0.50 16.14 18.15
CA ILE A 209 0.20 16.12 19.45
C ILE A 209 0.49 14.69 19.87
N ILE A 210 1.72 14.42 20.29
CA ILE A 210 2.06 13.17 20.99
C ILE A 210 2.60 13.47 22.38
N TRP A 211 2.01 12.78 23.35
CA TRP A 211 2.19 13.08 24.75
C TRP A 211 2.16 11.81 25.59
N GLN A 212 2.97 11.78 26.65
CA GLN A 212 2.96 10.72 27.64
C GLN A 212 2.21 11.20 28.88
N ALA A 213 1.22 10.42 29.31
CA ALA A 213 0.39 10.79 30.45
C ALA A 213 1.21 10.74 31.76
N PRO A 214 1.38 11.87 32.48
CA PRO A 214 2.13 11.91 33.73
C PRO A 214 1.35 11.27 34.89
N ALA A 215 0.02 11.21 34.77
CA ALA A 215 -0.91 10.60 35.72
C ALA A 215 -2.07 9.91 34.98
N THR A 216 -2.80 9.05 35.69
CA THR A 216 -4.07 8.50 35.22
C THR A 216 -5.17 9.51 35.53
N GLY A 217 -6.01 9.86 34.54
CA GLY A 217 -7.06 10.84 34.72
C GLY A 217 -7.76 11.22 33.40
N GLN A 218 -8.75 12.10 33.51
CA GLN A 218 -9.38 12.72 32.34
C GLN A 218 -8.51 13.84 31.81
N TYR A 219 -8.38 13.95 30.49
CA TYR A 219 -7.70 15.03 29.79
C TYR A 219 -8.58 15.52 28.64
N TYR A 220 -8.33 16.75 28.17
CA TYR A 220 -9.13 17.36 27.11
C TYR A 220 -8.27 17.71 25.90
N VAL A 221 -8.86 17.60 24.73
CA VAL A 221 -8.33 18.12 23.47
C VAL A 221 -9.25 19.25 23.05
N ARG A 222 -8.66 20.38 22.73
CA ARG A 222 -9.35 21.51 22.11
C ARG A 222 -8.81 21.68 20.70
N VAL A 223 -9.69 21.94 19.75
CA VAL A 223 -9.33 22.19 18.34
C VAL A 223 -9.78 23.60 17.98
N GLU A 224 -8.95 24.36 17.28
CA GLU A 224 -9.29 25.68 16.75
C GLU A 224 -8.99 25.72 15.24
N GLU A 225 -9.65 26.59 14.48
CA GLU A 225 -9.28 26.88 13.08
C GLU A 225 -8.27 28.04 13.02
N TYR A 226 -7.12 27.81 12.39
CA TYR A 226 -5.96 28.71 12.38
C TYR A 226 -6.28 30.09 11.77
N SER A 227 -7.08 30.11 10.70
CA SER A 227 -7.40 31.33 9.95
C SER A 227 -8.48 32.17 10.64
N ASN A 228 -9.23 31.58 11.58
CA ASN A 228 -10.49 32.05 12.13
C ASN A 228 -11.46 32.57 11.03
N LEU A 229 -11.51 31.84 9.90
CA LEU A 229 -12.38 32.15 8.77
C LEU A 229 -13.79 31.63 9.06
N GLY A 230 -14.79 32.37 8.53
CA GLY A 230 -16.21 32.08 8.78
C GLY A 230 -16.57 30.63 8.46
N GLY A 231 -17.49 30.08 9.27
CA GLY A 231 -17.74 28.64 9.42
C GLY A 231 -18.20 27.88 8.16
N CYS A 232 -18.62 26.63 8.39
CA CYS A 232 -18.88 25.60 7.37
C CYS A 232 -17.61 24.84 6.89
N VAL A 233 -16.54 24.78 7.69
CA VAL A 233 -15.36 23.92 7.45
C VAL A 233 -15.28 22.80 8.48
N GLY A 234 -14.86 21.61 8.06
CA GLY A 234 -14.88 20.41 8.91
C GLY A 234 -13.58 19.63 8.92
N TYR A 235 -13.49 18.69 9.85
CA TYR A 235 -12.32 17.85 10.08
C TYR A 235 -12.72 16.60 10.87
N GLY A 236 -11.81 15.63 10.98
CA GLY A 236 -11.92 14.54 11.94
C GLY A 236 -10.84 14.65 13.01
N VAL A 237 -11.18 14.40 14.28
CA VAL A 237 -10.22 14.27 15.40
C VAL A 237 -10.17 12.83 15.92
N ALA A 238 -8.97 12.34 16.25
CA ALA A 238 -8.77 11.02 16.84
C ALA A 238 -7.74 11.04 17.98
N VAL A 239 -7.96 10.19 18.98
CA VAL A 239 -6.99 9.90 20.05
C VAL A 239 -6.64 8.42 20.03
N ARG A 240 -5.34 8.07 20.10
CA ARG A 240 -4.88 6.67 20.10
C ARG A 240 -3.88 6.39 21.22
N ALA A 241 -4.22 5.47 22.13
CA ALA A 241 -3.37 5.06 23.24
C ALA A 241 -2.33 3.98 22.88
N ALA A 242 -1.17 4.02 23.54
CA ALA A 242 -0.13 2.98 23.48
C ALA A 242 0.55 2.79 24.86
N PRO A 243 0.77 1.54 25.34
CA PRO A 243 1.31 1.31 26.68
C PRO A 243 2.82 1.59 26.81
N PRO A 244 3.32 1.88 28.02
CA PRO A 244 4.73 2.25 28.29
C PRO A 244 5.77 1.18 27.90
N THR A 245 5.37 -0.08 27.69
CA THR A 245 6.27 -1.16 27.29
C THR A 245 6.77 -1.08 25.84
N PHE A 246 6.34 -0.07 25.07
CA PHE A 246 6.71 0.16 23.66
C PHE A 246 7.88 1.16 23.44
N LEU A 247 8.77 1.32 24.41
CA LEU A 247 10.03 2.07 24.27
C LEU A 247 11.08 1.22 23.51
N PRO A 248 11.08 1.25 22.16
CA PRO A 248 11.63 2.40 21.45
C PRO A 248 10.81 2.89 20.23
N LEU A 249 9.60 2.36 20.00
CA LEU A 249 8.80 2.64 18.81
C LEU A 249 8.30 4.09 18.72
N ILE A 250 8.28 4.82 19.84
CA ILE A 250 7.49 6.05 19.95
C ILE A 250 8.24 7.31 19.48
N LEU A 251 9.56 7.44 19.69
CA LEU A 251 10.28 8.64 19.23
C LEU A 251 10.44 8.70 17.69
N ASN A 252 10.34 7.56 16.99
CA ASN A 252 10.52 7.46 15.53
C ASN A 252 9.20 7.32 14.73
N GLN A 253 8.08 6.97 15.36
CA GLN A 253 6.79 6.76 14.68
C GLN A 253 5.78 7.91 14.91
N PHE A 254 6.11 8.83 15.83
CA PHE A 254 5.23 9.92 16.25
C PHE A 254 5.88 11.30 16.08
N GLY A 255 7.19 11.42 16.33
CA GLY A 255 7.91 12.69 16.34
C GLY A 255 8.38 13.03 17.75
N GLN A 256 9.44 13.85 17.86
CA GLN A 256 9.91 14.31 19.16
C GLN A 256 8.85 15.23 19.78
N PRO A 257 8.52 15.10 21.08
CA PRO A 257 7.79 16.16 21.76
C PRO A 257 8.62 17.45 21.68
N ALA A 258 7.99 18.57 21.34
CA ALA A 258 8.63 19.87 21.49
C ALA A 258 9.09 20.02 22.94
N ALA A 259 10.35 20.43 23.12
CA ALA A 259 10.97 20.55 24.44
C ALA A 259 10.45 21.81 25.19
N THR A 260 9.17 21.82 25.52
CA THR A 260 8.57 22.86 26.36
C THR A 260 8.99 22.60 27.79
N ALA A 261 9.72 23.55 28.38
CA ALA A 261 10.26 23.42 29.73
C ALA A 261 9.13 23.17 30.74
N THR A 262 9.19 22.04 31.44
CA THR A 262 8.25 21.74 32.53
C THR A 262 8.35 22.83 33.59
N PRO A 263 7.26 23.54 33.93
CA PRO A 263 7.27 24.47 35.05
C PRO A 263 7.33 23.64 36.34
N THR A 264 8.54 23.43 36.86
CA THR A 264 8.75 22.80 38.16
C THR A 264 8.00 23.62 39.21
N ARG A 265 6.99 23.01 39.85
CA ARG A 265 6.28 23.65 40.96
C ARG A 265 7.28 23.98 42.06
N THR A 266 7.59 25.27 42.23
CA THR A 266 8.43 25.77 43.33
C THR A 266 7.79 25.40 44.67
N PRO A 267 8.40 24.55 45.50
CA PRO A 267 7.91 24.33 46.85
C PRO A 267 8.12 25.61 47.68
N THR A 268 7.10 25.98 48.46
CA THR A 268 7.09 27.16 49.34
C THR A 268 8.35 27.23 50.20
N PRO A 269 9.07 28.35 50.27
CA PRO A 269 10.36 28.43 50.94
C PRO A 269 10.22 28.40 52.47
N THR A 270 10.54 27.26 53.08
CA THR A 270 10.77 27.17 54.52
C THR A 270 12.15 27.73 54.86
N ARG A 271 12.20 28.80 55.68
CA ARG A 271 13.45 29.43 56.14
C ARG A 271 14.19 28.56 57.16
N THR A 272 15.47 28.28 56.89
CA THR A 272 16.49 27.89 57.90
C THR A 272 17.89 28.35 57.41
N PRO A 273 18.93 28.44 58.26
CA PRO A 273 19.77 29.66 58.29
C PRO A 273 21.09 29.60 57.51
N ILE A 274 21.67 30.78 57.32
CA ILE A 274 22.92 31.07 56.62
C ILE A 274 24.14 30.36 57.25
N PRO A 275 24.92 29.57 56.48
CA PRO A 275 26.28 29.19 56.83
C PRO A 275 27.28 30.33 56.48
N GLY A 276 28.30 30.53 57.33
CA GLY A 276 29.31 31.56 57.15
C GLY A 276 30.33 31.28 56.02
N PRO A 277 31.19 32.27 55.69
CA PRO A 277 32.10 32.18 54.55
C PRO A 277 33.21 31.14 54.78
N THR A 278 33.35 30.20 53.84
CA THR A 278 34.47 29.24 53.80
C THR A 278 35.27 29.45 52.52
N ALA A 279 36.59 29.24 52.60
CA ALA A 279 37.57 29.79 51.67
C ALA A 279 37.49 29.28 50.22
N THR A 280 37.85 30.17 49.28
CA THR A 280 38.00 29.92 47.85
C THR A 280 39.13 28.92 47.55
N PRO A 281 38.86 27.79 46.88
CA PRO A 281 39.91 26.96 46.29
C PRO A 281 40.36 27.51 44.92
N THR A 282 41.67 27.51 44.70
CA THR A 282 42.33 27.95 43.45
C THR A 282 41.88 27.11 42.24
N ALA A 283 41.67 27.75 41.09
CA ALA A 283 41.25 27.08 39.87
C ALA A 283 42.33 26.16 39.27
N THR A 284 41.99 24.90 39.06
CA THR A 284 42.73 23.98 38.17
C THR A 284 42.36 24.27 36.71
N PRO A 285 43.32 24.30 35.75
CA PRO A 285 43.00 24.61 34.37
C PRO A 285 42.06 23.58 33.74
N ILE A 286 40.99 24.09 33.12
CA ILE A 286 40.01 23.32 32.36
C ILE A 286 40.69 22.84 31.05
N PRO A 287 40.63 21.54 30.70
CA PRO A 287 41.02 21.08 29.36
C PRO A 287 40.16 21.79 28.31
N GLY A 288 40.80 22.44 27.34
CA GLY A 288 40.09 23.14 26.27
C GLY A 288 39.14 22.20 25.50
N PRO A 289 38.10 22.75 24.84
CA PRO A 289 37.10 21.93 24.16
C PRO A 289 37.79 20.98 23.17
N THR A 290 37.63 19.68 23.40
CA THR A 290 38.00 18.65 22.43
C THR A 290 37.35 19.02 21.11
N ALA A 291 38.16 19.18 20.06
CA ALA A 291 37.64 19.54 18.75
C ALA A 291 36.53 18.56 18.34
N THR A 292 35.34 19.08 18.07
CA THR A 292 34.30 18.33 17.33
C THR A 292 34.99 17.70 16.13
N PRO A 293 34.87 16.38 15.91
CA PRO A 293 35.53 15.74 14.78
C PRO A 293 35.05 16.40 13.49
N THR A 294 35.91 17.23 12.90
CA THR A 294 35.70 17.76 11.56
C THR A 294 35.46 16.57 10.67
N ALA A 295 34.27 16.51 10.04
CA ALA A 295 33.93 15.43 9.14
C ALA A 295 35.07 15.28 8.13
N THR A 296 35.78 14.14 8.17
CA THR A 296 36.84 13.84 7.23
C THR A 296 36.26 14.04 5.84
N PRO A 297 36.85 14.88 4.97
CA PRO A 297 36.35 15.03 3.62
C PRO A 297 36.33 13.63 3.00
N ILE A 298 35.13 13.18 2.62
CA ILE A 298 34.92 11.85 2.06
C ILE A 298 35.85 11.69 0.85
N SER A 299 36.87 10.85 1.02
CA SER A 299 37.73 10.36 -0.06
C SER A 299 36.81 9.91 -1.19
N SER A 300 36.87 10.62 -2.32
CA SER A 300 36.00 10.51 -3.51
C SER A 300 35.15 9.25 -3.50
N SER A 301 33.95 9.35 -2.91
CA SER A 301 33.16 8.18 -2.56
C SER A 301 32.79 7.39 -3.81
N CYS A 302 32.75 6.06 -3.64
CA CYS A 302 32.29 5.11 -4.63
C CYS A 302 30.86 5.46 -5.08
N LEU A 303 30.71 6.24 -6.16
CA LEU A 303 29.41 6.62 -6.70
C LEU A 303 29.02 5.69 -7.86
N PRO A 304 27.79 5.15 -7.87
CA PRO A 304 27.31 4.39 -9.02
C PRO A 304 27.29 5.22 -10.30
N THR A 305 27.63 4.59 -11.42
CA THR A 305 27.73 5.26 -12.72
C THR A 305 26.95 4.52 -13.80
N TRP A 306 26.44 5.27 -14.77
CA TRP A 306 25.82 4.71 -15.97
C TRP A 306 26.79 3.83 -16.75
N GLU A 307 26.36 2.62 -17.13
CA GLU A 307 27.13 1.71 -17.98
C GLU A 307 26.55 1.60 -19.38
N THR A 308 25.28 1.21 -19.50
CA THR A 308 24.63 0.98 -20.80
C THR A 308 23.11 0.88 -20.65
N ASN A 309 22.39 0.95 -21.78
CA ASN A 309 21.01 0.52 -21.89
C ASN A 309 20.93 -0.73 -22.77
N ILE A 310 20.09 -1.69 -22.36
CA ILE A 310 19.83 -2.92 -23.09
C ILE A 310 18.43 -2.86 -23.70
N GLY A 311 18.33 -2.71 -25.02
CA GLY A 311 17.05 -2.78 -25.73
C GLY A 311 16.43 -4.18 -25.68
N LEU A 312 15.11 -4.24 -25.52
CA LEU A 312 14.30 -5.45 -25.41
C LEU A 312 13.14 -5.44 -26.40
N ALA A 313 12.51 -6.61 -26.60
CA ALA A 313 11.40 -6.75 -27.54
C ALA A 313 10.12 -6.01 -27.13
N ALA A 314 9.76 -6.00 -25.84
CA ALA A 314 8.61 -5.23 -25.33
C ALA A 314 8.60 -5.13 -23.79
N ALA A 315 8.15 -3.99 -23.28
CA ALA A 315 7.50 -3.79 -21.97
C ALA A 315 8.09 -4.60 -20.80
N PRO A 316 9.37 -4.36 -20.43
CA PRO A 316 9.99 -5.05 -19.31
C PRO A 316 9.35 -4.64 -17.98
N LYS A 317 9.12 -5.64 -17.13
CA LYS A 317 8.62 -5.50 -15.77
C LYS A 317 9.61 -6.09 -14.77
N GLY A 318 9.23 -7.09 -13.98
CA GLY A 318 10.14 -7.76 -13.06
C GLY A 318 11.38 -8.30 -13.79
N LEU A 319 12.48 -8.44 -13.06
CA LEU A 319 13.73 -8.97 -13.60
C LEU A 319 14.58 -9.64 -12.51
N VAL A 320 15.36 -10.65 -12.88
CA VAL A 320 16.26 -11.36 -11.97
C VAL A 320 17.48 -11.88 -12.73
N ALA A 321 18.67 -11.86 -12.12
CA ALA A 321 19.93 -12.25 -12.75
C ALA A 321 20.52 -13.53 -12.15
N ALA A 322 21.04 -14.41 -13.02
CA ALA A 322 21.83 -15.60 -12.66
C ALA A 322 22.66 -16.08 -13.86
N ASN A 323 23.76 -16.80 -13.60
CA ASN A 323 24.55 -17.49 -14.62
C ASN A 323 25.03 -16.54 -15.75
N ASN A 324 25.42 -15.32 -15.41
CA ASN A 324 25.75 -14.22 -16.35
C ASN A 324 24.64 -13.89 -17.37
N ARG A 325 23.39 -14.19 -17.00
CA ARG A 325 22.18 -13.81 -17.71
C ARG A 325 21.25 -13.01 -16.82
N LEU A 326 20.44 -12.20 -17.47
CA LEU A 326 19.33 -11.48 -16.90
C LEU A 326 18.04 -12.02 -17.52
N PHE A 327 17.04 -12.27 -16.68
CA PHE A 327 15.76 -12.85 -17.03
C PHE A 327 14.68 -11.82 -16.70
N VAL A 328 13.80 -11.54 -17.66
CA VAL A 328 12.92 -10.36 -17.64
C VAL A 328 11.50 -10.75 -17.99
N GLY A 329 10.52 -10.28 -17.22
CA GLY A 329 9.11 -10.40 -17.58
C GLY A 329 8.80 -9.38 -18.67
N LEU A 330 8.46 -9.83 -19.87
CA LEU A 330 8.07 -8.97 -20.99
C LEU A 330 6.54 -8.98 -21.09
N TYR A 331 5.91 -7.96 -20.50
CA TYR A 331 4.48 -7.96 -20.19
C TYR A 331 3.60 -8.14 -21.44
N ASP A 332 3.78 -7.28 -22.44
CA ASP A 332 2.98 -7.24 -23.67
C ASP A 332 3.18 -8.48 -24.57
N THR A 333 4.36 -9.10 -24.54
CA THR A 333 4.64 -10.34 -25.29
C THR A 333 4.37 -11.60 -24.47
N HIS A 334 3.94 -11.45 -23.22
CA HIS A 334 3.59 -12.54 -22.31
C HIS A 334 4.72 -13.57 -22.11
N SER A 335 5.97 -13.10 -22.19
CA SER A 335 7.14 -13.97 -22.36
C SER A 335 8.27 -13.63 -21.39
N LEU A 336 9.18 -14.59 -21.24
CA LEU A 336 10.44 -14.43 -20.53
C LEU A 336 11.50 -13.95 -21.52
N GLY A 337 11.96 -12.72 -21.37
CA GLY A 337 13.15 -12.21 -22.03
C GLY A 337 14.40 -12.81 -21.41
N VAL A 338 15.30 -13.33 -22.25
CA VAL A 338 16.60 -13.85 -21.84
C VAL A 338 17.68 -12.93 -22.41
N VAL A 339 18.55 -12.44 -21.54
CA VAL A 339 19.49 -11.36 -21.80
C VAL A 339 20.87 -11.76 -21.27
N ASN A 340 21.96 -11.43 -21.96
CA ASN A 340 23.33 -11.54 -21.45
C ASN A 340 23.65 -10.36 -20.53
N THR A 341 24.33 -10.60 -19.40
CA THR A 341 24.90 -9.51 -18.60
C THR A 341 26.23 -8.97 -19.15
N ILE A 342 26.80 -9.62 -20.17
CA ILE A 342 28.09 -9.26 -20.80
C ILE A 342 27.99 -9.52 -22.31
N GLY A 343 28.35 -8.54 -23.15
CA GLY A 343 28.35 -8.67 -24.61
C GLY A 343 27.01 -8.30 -25.26
N PRO A 344 26.72 -8.76 -26.50
CA PRO A 344 25.47 -8.46 -27.19
C PRO A 344 24.28 -8.95 -26.35
N ALA A 345 23.38 -8.04 -26.03
CA ALA A 345 22.60 -8.15 -24.81
C ALA A 345 21.36 -9.04 -24.95
N TYR A 346 20.53 -8.86 -25.97
CA TYR A 346 19.28 -9.64 -26.10
C TYR A 346 19.53 -11.00 -26.77
N LEU A 347 19.18 -12.11 -26.08
CA LEU A 347 19.33 -13.46 -26.62
C LEU A 347 18.05 -13.95 -27.30
N ARG A 348 16.92 -14.00 -26.58
CA ARG A 348 15.65 -14.57 -27.05
C ARG A 348 14.48 -14.28 -26.12
N THR A 349 13.26 -14.41 -26.64
CA THR A 349 12.04 -14.67 -25.84
C THR A 349 11.89 -16.16 -25.52
N VAL A 350 11.14 -16.45 -24.47
CA VAL A 350 10.68 -17.79 -24.07
C VAL A 350 9.22 -17.68 -23.67
N ALA A 351 8.33 -18.44 -24.33
CA ALA A 351 6.90 -18.44 -24.00
C ALA A 351 6.63 -19.16 -22.68
N GLY A 352 5.86 -18.53 -21.79
CA GLY A 352 5.31 -19.18 -20.59
C GLY A 352 3.93 -19.81 -20.83
N SER A 353 3.22 -20.12 -19.74
CA SER A 353 1.90 -20.75 -19.76
C SER A 353 0.70 -19.77 -19.73
N GLY A 354 0.93 -18.46 -19.63
CA GLY A 354 -0.11 -17.46 -19.41
C GLY A 354 0.20 -16.09 -20.02
N ARG A 355 -0.52 -15.06 -19.56
CA ARG A 355 -0.43 -13.66 -20.04
C ARG A 355 -0.05 -12.66 -18.93
N GLY A 356 0.53 -11.54 -19.35
CA GLY A 356 0.94 -10.46 -18.45
C GLY A 356 2.13 -10.85 -17.58
N ALA A 357 3.27 -11.17 -18.20
CA ALA A 357 4.50 -11.53 -17.48
C ALA A 357 4.93 -10.38 -16.55
N ASN A 358 5.06 -10.65 -15.25
CA ASN A 358 5.23 -9.62 -14.22
C ASN A 358 6.45 -9.90 -13.32
N GLY A 359 6.26 -10.25 -12.03
CA GLY A 359 7.36 -10.55 -11.12
C GLY A 359 8.10 -11.86 -11.43
N LEU A 360 9.39 -11.92 -11.07
CA LEU A 360 10.27 -13.09 -11.22
C LEU A 360 11.10 -13.32 -9.96
N ALA A 361 11.40 -14.59 -9.70
CA ALA A 361 12.41 -14.98 -8.71
C ALA A 361 13.24 -16.17 -9.19
N LEU A 362 14.39 -16.34 -8.54
CA LEU A 362 15.20 -17.55 -8.64
C LEU A 362 15.02 -18.40 -7.38
N SER A 363 14.90 -19.71 -7.56
CA SER A 363 15.00 -20.68 -6.47
C SER A 363 15.50 -22.01 -7.02
N ASN A 364 16.34 -22.73 -6.27
CA ASN A 364 16.79 -24.08 -6.62
C ASN A 364 17.26 -24.25 -8.10
N GLY A 365 18.06 -23.30 -8.61
CA GLY A 365 18.55 -23.32 -10.00
C GLY A 365 17.51 -23.09 -11.10
N ARG A 366 16.28 -22.68 -10.74
CA ARG A 366 15.16 -22.41 -11.64
C ARG A 366 14.70 -20.96 -11.54
N ILE A 367 14.19 -20.45 -12.65
CA ILE A 367 13.48 -19.17 -12.74
C ILE A 367 11.99 -19.48 -12.57
N TYR A 368 11.32 -18.71 -11.72
CA TYR A 368 9.88 -18.75 -11.52
C TYR A 368 9.33 -17.37 -11.87
N PHE A 369 8.33 -17.28 -12.74
CA PHE A 369 7.69 -16.00 -13.08
C PHE A 369 6.18 -16.10 -13.21
N VAL A 370 5.51 -15.01 -12.84
CA VAL A 370 4.05 -14.95 -12.79
C VAL A 370 3.43 -14.29 -14.02
N HIS A 371 2.25 -14.79 -14.35
CA HIS A 371 1.36 -14.33 -15.40
C HIS A 371 0.19 -13.62 -14.75
N ARG A 372 0.33 -12.31 -14.55
CA ARG A 372 -0.60 -11.43 -13.84
C ARG A 372 -2.04 -11.59 -14.33
N ASP A 373 -2.22 -11.68 -15.64
CA ASP A 373 -3.53 -11.67 -16.28
C ASP A 373 -4.07 -13.09 -16.51
N SER A 374 -3.38 -14.11 -16.01
CA SER A 374 -3.79 -15.53 -16.13
C SER A 374 -3.69 -16.32 -14.82
N ASN A 375 -3.39 -15.67 -13.70
CA ASN A 375 -3.33 -16.28 -12.36
C ASN A 375 -2.52 -17.59 -12.32
N THR A 376 -1.38 -17.60 -13.03
CA THR A 376 -0.47 -18.74 -13.09
C THR A 376 0.98 -18.30 -12.93
N LEU A 377 1.83 -19.26 -12.58
CA LEU A 377 3.27 -19.15 -12.54
C LEU A 377 3.87 -20.19 -13.48
N SER A 378 4.85 -19.80 -14.30
CA SER A 378 5.69 -20.72 -15.07
C SER A 378 7.07 -20.87 -14.45
N TYR A 379 7.71 -22.02 -14.61
CA TYR A 379 9.09 -22.21 -14.20
C TYR A 379 9.97 -22.92 -15.25
N PHE A 380 11.25 -22.53 -15.25
CA PHE A 380 12.27 -22.86 -16.24
C PHE A 380 13.61 -23.14 -15.57
N SER A 381 14.53 -23.86 -16.24
CA SER A 381 15.92 -23.92 -15.76
C SER A 381 16.62 -22.57 -15.94
N ALA A 382 17.40 -22.13 -14.95
CA ALA A 382 18.21 -20.92 -15.05
C ALA A 382 19.48 -21.10 -15.91
N THR A 383 19.87 -22.34 -16.23
CA THR A 383 21.01 -22.62 -17.14
C THR A 383 20.58 -22.65 -18.60
N ASP A 384 19.39 -23.18 -18.88
CA ASP A 384 18.76 -23.10 -20.19
C ASP A 384 17.23 -23.03 -20.05
N PRO A 385 16.59 -21.85 -20.25
CA PRO A 385 15.16 -21.70 -20.05
C PRO A 385 14.32 -22.26 -21.22
N GLN A 386 14.66 -23.44 -21.72
CA GLN A 386 13.83 -24.26 -22.60
C GLN A 386 14.07 -25.76 -22.31
N PRO A 387 13.04 -26.62 -22.37
CA PRO A 387 11.61 -26.30 -22.52
C PRO A 387 11.02 -25.66 -21.24
N LEU A 388 9.73 -25.32 -21.28
CA LEU A 388 8.94 -25.05 -20.07
C LEU A 388 8.96 -26.30 -19.18
N LEU A 389 9.41 -26.17 -17.93
CA LEU A 389 9.48 -27.30 -17.00
C LEU A 389 8.13 -27.58 -16.34
N GLY A 390 7.30 -26.55 -16.17
CA GLY A 390 5.93 -26.70 -15.70
C GLY A 390 5.28 -25.36 -15.36
N ALA A 391 3.99 -25.44 -15.01
CA ALA A 391 3.18 -24.31 -14.56
C ALA A 391 2.40 -24.68 -13.30
N LEU A 392 2.07 -23.67 -12.50
CA LEU A 392 1.29 -23.78 -11.27
C LEU A 392 0.23 -22.67 -11.23
N PRO A 393 -0.98 -22.92 -10.67
CA PRO A 393 -1.92 -21.85 -10.39
C PRO A 393 -1.42 -20.95 -9.26
N THR A 394 -1.84 -19.69 -9.25
CA THR A 394 -1.64 -18.73 -8.15
C THR A 394 -3.00 -18.26 -7.63
N GLY A 395 -3.02 -17.32 -6.68
CA GLY A 395 -4.21 -16.50 -6.44
C GLY A 395 -4.41 -15.45 -7.54
N ALA A 396 -5.41 -14.57 -7.33
CA ALA A 396 -5.75 -13.52 -8.28
C ALA A 396 -4.68 -12.42 -8.38
N LEU A 397 -4.39 -12.02 -9.61
CA LEU A 397 -3.47 -10.94 -9.98
C LEU A 397 -2.09 -11.07 -9.32
N PRO A 398 -1.32 -12.14 -9.64
CA PRO A 398 0.00 -12.34 -9.05
C PRO A 398 0.97 -11.22 -9.47
N PHE A 399 1.68 -10.67 -8.48
CA PHE A 399 2.44 -9.42 -8.61
C PHE A 399 3.93 -9.61 -8.31
N GLY A 400 4.31 -9.54 -7.04
CA GLY A 400 5.67 -9.81 -6.56
C GLY A 400 5.97 -11.30 -6.43
N VAL A 401 7.23 -11.67 -6.64
CA VAL A 401 7.75 -13.01 -6.44
C VAL A 401 9.09 -12.92 -5.73
N ALA A 402 9.27 -13.67 -4.64
CA ALA A 402 10.59 -13.87 -4.02
C ALA A 402 10.93 -15.34 -3.93
N GLY A 403 12.22 -15.65 -3.95
CA GLY A 403 12.74 -17.01 -3.88
C GLY A 403 13.82 -17.15 -2.82
N THR A 404 13.85 -18.30 -2.16
CA THR A 404 14.93 -18.72 -1.27
C THR A 404 15.57 -19.99 -1.82
N ALA A 405 16.44 -20.67 -1.07
CA ALA A 405 17.04 -21.93 -1.51
C ALA A 405 16.00 -23.03 -1.83
N ASN A 406 14.86 -23.06 -1.13
CA ASN A 406 13.87 -24.16 -1.19
C ASN A 406 12.39 -23.70 -1.21
N ARG A 407 12.14 -22.40 -1.38
CA ARG A 407 10.79 -21.80 -1.48
C ARG A 407 10.71 -20.76 -2.58
N VAL A 408 9.50 -20.61 -3.10
CA VAL A 408 9.06 -19.45 -3.89
C VAL A 408 7.77 -18.93 -3.27
N PHE A 409 7.68 -17.61 -3.14
CA PHE A 409 6.54 -16.90 -2.56
C PHE A 409 5.99 -15.95 -3.62
N VAL A 410 4.67 -15.98 -3.85
CA VAL A 410 3.97 -15.13 -4.82
C VAL A 410 2.92 -14.32 -4.09
N SER A 411 3.00 -12.99 -4.13
CA SER A 411 1.90 -12.13 -3.69
C SER A 411 0.81 -12.08 -4.76
N ASN A 412 -0.42 -12.39 -4.38
CA ASN A 412 -1.61 -12.31 -5.20
C ASN A 412 -2.32 -11.00 -4.86
N TYR A 413 -2.10 -9.95 -5.65
CA TYR A 413 -2.45 -8.58 -5.26
C TYR A 413 -3.97 -8.34 -5.15
N GLU A 414 -4.77 -8.92 -6.04
CA GLU A 414 -6.25 -8.90 -5.91
C GLU A 414 -6.77 -10.14 -5.16
N GLY A 415 -5.90 -11.10 -4.88
CA GLY A 415 -6.22 -12.31 -4.14
C GLY A 415 -5.94 -12.23 -2.64
N ASP A 416 -5.53 -11.05 -2.14
CA ASP A 416 -5.22 -10.71 -0.74
C ASP A 416 -4.41 -11.78 0.02
N SER A 417 -3.52 -12.46 -0.69
CA SER A 417 -2.86 -13.68 -0.23
C SER A 417 -1.45 -13.84 -0.78
N VAL A 418 -0.67 -14.73 -0.14
CA VAL A 418 0.61 -15.22 -0.65
C VAL A 418 0.55 -16.71 -0.91
N THR A 419 0.81 -17.13 -2.15
CA THR A 419 0.98 -18.53 -2.52
C THR A 419 2.43 -18.95 -2.26
N VAL A 420 2.61 -20.05 -1.51
CA VAL A 420 3.90 -20.60 -1.12
C VAL A 420 4.15 -21.91 -1.87
N ILE A 421 5.30 -22.00 -2.55
CA ILE A 421 5.68 -23.14 -3.38
C ILE A 421 6.99 -23.74 -2.84
N ASN A 422 7.06 -25.06 -2.72
CA ASN A 422 8.30 -25.79 -2.49
C ASN A 422 9.05 -25.93 -3.83
N SER A 423 10.20 -25.29 -3.98
CA SER A 423 10.98 -25.31 -5.23
C SER A 423 11.80 -26.58 -5.45
N LEU A 424 11.88 -27.46 -4.45
CA LEU A 424 12.45 -28.80 -4.61
C LEU A 424 11.46 -29.70 -5.37
N THR A 425 10.19 -29.72 -4.93
CA THR A 425 9.12 -30.58 -5.49
C THR A 425 8.25 -29.89 -6.55
N ASN A 426 8.34 -28.56 -6.70
CA ASN A 426 7.43 -27.71 -7.48
C ASN A 426 5.96 -27.88 -7.10
N GLN A 427 5.66 -28.01 -5.81
CA GLN A 427 4.29 -28.12 -5.29
C GLN A 427 3.93 -26.89 -4.47
N ILE A 428 2.68 -26.43 -4.61
CA ILE A 428 2.08 -25.43 -3.71
C ILE A 428 1.94 -26.08 -2.33
N LEU A 429 2.43 -25.40 -1.30
CA LEU A 429 2.29 -25.79 0.11
C LEU A 429 1.04 -25.18 0.72
N THR A 430 0.79 -23.90 0.46
CA THR A 430 -0.36 -23.14 0.95
C THR A 430 -0.60 -21.89 0.10
N THR A 431 -1.78 -21.30 0.22
CA THR A 431 -2.05 -19.90 -0.14
C THR A 431 -2.63 -19.22 1.10
N THR A 432 -1.85 -18.34 1.73
CA THR A 432 -2.19 -17.73 3.02
C THR A 432 -2.75 -16.32 2.82
N PRO A 433 -3.91 -15.95 3.39
CA PRO A 433 -4.38 -14.57 3.42
C PRO A 433 -3.43 -13.64 4.20
N VAL A 434 -3.17 -12.43 3.68
CA VAL A 434 -2.16 -11.49 4.24
C VAL A 434 -2.66 -10.08 4.49
N GLY A 435 -3.75 -9.65 3.85
CA GLY A 435 -4.21 -8.26 3.80
C GLY A 435 -4.39 -7.79 2.36
N ASN A 436 -4.97 -6.61 2.15
CA ASN A 436 -5.40 -6.09 0.86
C ASN A 436 -4.23 -5.54 0.01
N GLY A 437 -4.08 -6.04 -1.21
CA GLY A 437 -3.04 -5.56 -2.12
C GLY A 437 -1.62 -5.92 -1.68
N PRO A 438 -1.27 -7.19 -1.42
CA PRO A 438 0.11 -7.57 -1.16
C PRO A 438 0.97 -7.31 -2.40
N ALA A 439 2.06 -6.55 -2.21
CA ALA A 439 2.88 -6.01 -3.28
C ALA A 439 4.26 -6.70 -3.36
N LEU A 440 5.35 -5.99 -3.68
CA LEU A 440 6.66 -6.60 -3.93
C LEU A 440 7.32 -7.05 -2.62
N LEU A 441 7.27 -8.36 -2.36
CA LEU A 441 7.70 -8.98 -1.10
C LEU A 441 9.19 -9.36 -1.07
N ALA A 442 9.79 -9.34 0.13
CA ALA A 442 11.15 -9.83 0.39
C ALA A 442 11.14 -11.12 1.20
N ALA A 443 12.17 -11.96 1.04
CA ALA A 443 12.33 -13.18 1.85
C ALA A 443 13.75 -13.30 2.42
N THR A 444 13.82 -13.73 3.68
CA THR A 444 15.05 -14.27 4.30
C THR A 444 15.00 -15.81 4.24
N ALA A 445 15.96 -16.50 4.86
CA ALA A 445 15.91 -17.95 4.96
C ALA A 445 14.71 -18.50 5.76
N THR A 446 14.13 -17.69 6.67
CA THR A 446 13.15 -18.14 7.67
C THR A 446 11.90 -17.28 7.78
N ARG A 447 11.87 -16.12 7.12
CA ARG A 447 10.79 -15.12 7.19
C ARG A 447 10.50 -14.54 5.80
N VAL A 448 9.26 -14.14 5.59
CA VAL A 448 8.81 -13.38 4.42
C VAL A 448 8.19 -12.07 4.89
N PHE A 449 8.58 -10.97 4.27
CA PHE A 449 8.11 -9.62 4.57
C PHE A 449 7.29 -9.16 3.37
N VAL A 450 5.98 -8.98 3.58
CA VAL A 450 5.00 -8.71 2.53
C VAL A 450 4.41 -7.32 2.76
N PRO A 451 4.85 -6.29 2.01
CA PRO A 451 4.19 -4.98 1.98
C PRO A 451 2.71 -5.12 1.60
N ILE A 452 1.81 -4.53 2.38
CA ILE A 452 0.38 -4.55 2.13
C ILE A 452 -0.07 -3.14 1.74
N TYR A 453 -0.39 -2.93 0.47
CA TYR A 453 -0.55 -1.58 -0.08
C TYR A 453 -1.89 -0.91 0.31
N ASN A 454 -2.97 -1.69 0.45
CA ASN A 454 -4.35 -1.17 0.57
C ASN A 454 -5.04 -1.44 1.92
N ASP A 455 -4.34 -1.88 2.97
CA ASP A 455 -4.93 -2.21 4.28
C ASP A 455 -5.39 -0.98 5.11
N GLY A 456 -5.37 0.22 4.53
CA GLY A 456 -5.82 1.48 5.14
C GLY A 456 -4.68 2.40 5.59
N ASN A 457 -4.99 3.33 6.51
CA ASN A 457 -4.02 4.26 7.09
C ASN A 457 -4.04 4.17 8.64
N PRO A 458 -2.96 3.72 9.31
CA PRO A 458 -1.68 3.28 8.75
C PRO A 458 -1.72 1.83 8.25
N SER A 459 -1.00 1.54 7.16
CA SER A 459 -0.73 0.17 6.71
C SER A 459 0.66 -0.31 7.19
N GLY A 460 1.12 -1.44 6.67
CA GLY A 460 2.32 -2.11 7.16
C GLY A 460 2.78 -3.30 6.33
N VAL A 461 3.61 -4.11 6.99
CA VAL A 461 4.23 -5.31 6.45
C VAL A 461 3.72 -6.52 7.20
N ARG A 462 3.06 -7.43 6.49
CA ARG A 462 2.73 -8.76 7.00
C ARG A 462 3.98 -9.62 7.06
N VAL A 463 4.22 -10.29 8.18
CA VAL A 463 5.34 -11.23 8.33
C VAL A 463 4.82 -12.66 8.28
N LEU A 464 5.40 -13.49 7.42
CA LEU A 464 5.15 -14.94 7.37
C LEU A 464 6.41 -15.73 7.74
N ASP A 465 6.24 -16.99 8.14
CA ASP A 465 7.33 -17.98 8.18
C ASP A 465 7.64 -18.54 6.77
N SER A 466 8.67 -19.39 6.66
CA SER A 466 9.06 -20.02 5.39
C SER A 466 8.07 -21.06 4.84
N ASN A 467 6.99 -21.37 5.55
CA ASN A 467 5.90 -22.25 5.12
C ASN A 467 4.59 -21.48 4.87
N GLY A 468 4.57 -20.17 5.10
CA GLY A 468 3.40 -19.30 4.92
C GLY A 468 2.53 -19.12 6.16
N ALA A 469 2.95 -19.53 7.35
CA ALA A 469 2.23 -19.22 8.59
C ALA A 469 2.37 -17.73 8.94
N ASN A 470 1.28 -17.07 9.31
CA ASN A 470 1.27 -15.66 9.72
C ASN A 470 1.92 -15.50 11.10
N LEU A 471 2.92 -14.61 11.20
CA LEU A 471 3.70 -14.35 12.41
C LEU A 471 3.40 -12.99 13.05
N GLY A 472 2.67 -12.11 12.36
CA GLY A 472 2.35 -10.76 12.84
C GLY A 472 2.28 -9.72 11.73
N PHE A 473 2.04 -8.47 12.15
CA PHE A 473 1.97 -7.31 11.27
C PHE A 473 2.80 -6.19 11.88
N ILE A 474 3.69 -5.61 11.07
CA ILE A 474 4.52 -4.47 11.46
C ILE A 474 3.88 -3.24 10.83
N VAL A 475 3.25 -2.38 11.64
CA VAL A 475 2.73 -1.10 11.16
C VAL A 475 3.92 -0.24 10.74
N THR A 476 3.99 0.10 9.45
CA THR A 476 5.08 0.94 8.92
C THR A 476 4.61 2.28 8.38
N GLY A 477 3.33 2.46 8.04
CA GLY A 477 2.71 3.72 7.58
C GLY A 477 1.99 3.58 6.23
N MET A 478 1.88 4.64 5.43
CA MET A 478 0.98 4.67 4.26
C MET A 478 1.57 4.03 3.01
N GLY A 479 0.79 3.20 2.32
CA GLY A 479 1.13 2.62 1.01
C GLY A 479 2.52 1.95 0.90
N PRO A 480 2.90 1.03 1.80
CA PRO A 480 4.12 0.23 1.62
C PRO A 480 3.98 -0.62 0.35
N PHE A 481 5.01 -0.62 -0.51
CA PHE A 481 4.89 -1.17 -1.87
C PHE A 481 5.94 -2.22 -2.23
N ALA A 482 7.21 -1.99 -1.91
CA ALA A 482 8.29 -2.95 -2.18
C ALA A 482 9.19 -3.15 -0.98
N ALA A 483 9.79 -4.33 -0.85
CA ALA A 483 10.73 -4.68 0.19
C ALA A 483 12.02 -5.28 -0.39
N ALA A 484 13.18 -4.95 0.20
CA ALA A 484 14.45 -5.62 -0.05
C ALA A 484 15.20 -5.91 1.26
N TYR A 485 16.00 -6.97 1.26
CA TYR A 485 16.70 -7.47 2.44
C TYR A 485 18.21 -7.20 2.36
N ASN A 486 18.79 -6.72 3.46
CA ASN A 486 20.23 -6.70 3.68
C ASN A 486 20.69 -7.97 4.42
N PRO A 487 21.37 -8.93 3.76
CA PRO A 487 21.92 -10.09 4.44
C PRO A 487 23.05 -9.77 5.43
N ASN A 488 23.71 -8.63 5.31
CA ASN A 488 24.85 -8.25 6.15
C ASN A 488 24.42 -7.52 7.44
N THR A 489 23.35 -6.73 7.41
CA THR A 489 22.84 -5.99 8.58
C THR A 489 21.53 -6.57 9.13
N HIS A 490 20.98 -7.60 8.50
CA HIS A 490 19.67 -8.17 8.81
C HIS A 490 18.49 -7.18 8.75
N HIS A 491 18.61 -6.08 8.00
CA HIS A 491 17.52 -5.11 7.83
C HIS A 491 16.66 -5.39 6.60
N ILE A 492 15.37 -5.07 6.67
CA ILE A 492 14.47 -4.97 5.51
C ILE A 492 14.20 -3.49 5.25
N TYR A 493 14.44 -3.05 4.02
CA TYR A 493 14.07 -1.72 3.54
C TYR A 493 12.75 -1.81 2.80
N VAL A 494 11.81 -0.91 3.08
CA VAL A 494 10.45 -0.93 2.51
C VAL A 494 10.14 0.43 1.90
N SER A 495 9.80 0.48 0.60
CA SER A 495 9.33 1.69 -0.05
C SER A 495 7.91 1.99 0.37
N HIS A 496 7.63 3.25 0.69
CA HIS A 496 6.29 3.76 0.91
C HIS A 496 5.92 4.75 -0.19
N TRP A 497 5.12 4.28 -1.15
CA TRP A 497 4.65 5.09 -2.26
C TRP A 497 3.67 6.19 -1.81
N GLY A 498 2.90 5.93 -0.74
CA GLY A 498 1.92 6.85 -0.20
C GLY A 498 2.53 8.10 0.42
N ASP A 499 3.49 7.93 1.34
CA ASP A 499 4.04 8.99 2.20
C ASP A 499 5.54 9.31 1.94
N HIS A 500 6.08 8.90 0.78
CA HIS A 500 7.36 9.37 0.20
C HIS A 500 8.59 9.07 1.08
N ARG A 501 8.70 7.84 1.61
CA ARG A 501 9.85 7.44 2.45
C ARG A 501 10.23 5.97 2.29
N ILE A 502 11.39 5.63 2.84
CA ILE A 502 11.80 4.24 3.10
C ILE A 502 11.65 3.96 4.59
N ALA A 503 10.97 2.88 4.94
CA ALA A 503 10.97 2.31 6.29
C ALA A 503 12.09 1.26 6.43
N VAL A 504 12.67 1.15 7.63
CA VAL A 504 13.72 0.19 7.97
C VAL A 504 13.22 -0.70 9.11
N ILE A 505 13.10 -2.00 8.82
CA ILE A 505 12.69 -3.02 9.78
C ILE A 505 13.91 -3.87 10.14
N ASP A 506 14.11 -4.18 11.42
CA ASP A 506 15.04 -5.24 11.82
C ASP A 506 14.38 -6.62 11.66
N ALA A 507 14.99 -7.50 10.85
CA ALA A 507 14.40 -8.79 10.49
C ALA A 507 14.45 -9.83 11.63
N ALA A 508 15.23 -9.58 12.68
CA ALA A 508 15.36 -10.49 13.82
C ALA A 508 14.29 -10.21 14.89
N SER A 509 14.17 -8.96 15.33
CA SER A 509 13.18 -8.49 16.31
C SER A 509 11.79 -8.25 15.71
N LEU A 510 11.68 -8.15 14.39
CA LEU A 510 10.45 -7.81 13.66
C LEU A 510 9.89 -6.44 14.05
N THR A 511 10.77 -5.46 14.25
CA THR A 511 10.39 -4.09 14.64
C THR A 511 10.75 -3.08 13.55
N LEU A 512 9.90 -2.05 13.38
CA LEU A 512 10.28 -0.83 12.67
C LEU A 512 11.32 -0.10 13.54
N ILE A 513 12.57 -0.08 13.09
CA ILE A 513 13.67 0.57 13.81
C ILE A 513 13.88 2.01 13.34
N ASP A 514 13.57 2.32 12.08
CA ASP A 514 13.90 3.61 11.48
C ASP A 514 13.08 3.94 10.22
N SER A 515 13.14 5.20 9.76
CA SER A 515 12.71 5.58 8.42
C SER A 515 13.45 6.83 7.90
N PHE A 516 13.27 7.17 6.62
CA PHE A 516 13.75 8.42 6.01
C PHE A 516 13.00 8.76 4.72
N SER A 517 12.70 10.05 4.54
CA SER A 517 12.03 10.58 3.35
C SER A 517 12.90 10.45 2.10
N THR A 518 12.25 10.29 0.94
CA THR A 518 12.87 10.27 -0.38
C THR A 518 12.42 11.49 -1.20
N PRO A 519 13.25 12.03 -2.13
CA PRO A 519 12.88 13.19 -2.96
C PRO A 519 11.66 12.99 -3.89
N ALA A 520 11.20 11.74 -4.02
CA ALA A 520 10.14 11.28 -4.90
C ALA A 520 9.36 10.15 -4.23
N ARG A 521 8.21 9.78 -4.80
CA ARG A 521 7.50 8.54 -4.43
C ARG A 521 8.39 7.32 -4.76
N PRO A 522 8.86 6.57 -3.76
CA PRO A 522 9.66 5.37 -3.99
C PRO A 522 8.74 4.24 -4.45
N TYR A 523 9.12 3.57 -5.54
CA TYR A 523 8.32 2.49 -6.13
C TYR A 523 8.91 1.12 -5.77
N ASP A 524 9.88 0.66 -6.54
CA ASP A 524 10.66 -0.56 -6.26
C ASP A 524 12.06 -0.18 -5.75
N LEU A 525 12.71 -1.11 -5.05
CA LEU A 525 14.02 -0.87 -4.43
C LEU A 525 14.87 -2.14 -4.39
N ALA A 526 16.17 -1.99 -4.60
CA ALA A 526 17.13 -3.08 -4.45
C ALA A 526 18.38 -2.60 -3.69
N LEU A 527 18.95 -3.51 -2.91
CA LEU A 527 20.19 -3.27 -2.18
C LEU A 527 21.35 -4.02 -2.85
N ASN A 528 22.49 -3.36 -3.01
CA ASN A 528 23.75 -4.06 -3.18
C ASN A 528 24.40 -4.34 -1.81
N PRO A 529 24.46 -5.60 -1.33
CA PRO A 529 25.12 -5.90 -0.06
C PRO A 529 26.64 -5.71 -0.09
N ALA A 530 27.29 -5.66 -1.27
CA ALA A 530 28.74 -5.46 -1.35
C ALA A 530 29.16 -4.01 -1.02
N THR A 531 28.32 -3.03 -1.35
CA THR A 531 28.56 -1.59 -1.13
C THR A 531 27.67 -1.02 -0.01
N ASN A 532 26.65 -1.77 0.42
CA ASN A 532 25.50 -1.28 1.19
C ASN A 532 24.78 -0.08 0.55
N HIS A 533 24.86 0.06 -0.77
CA HIS A 533 24.05 1.04 -1.50
C HIS A 533 22.62 0.52 -1.68
N LEU A 534 21.65 1.34 -1.27
CA LEU A 534 20.24 1.14 -1.55
C LEU A 534 19.85 1.98 -2.78
N PHE A 535 19.35 1.30 -3.80
CA PHE A 535 18.85 1.88 -5.04
C PHE A 535 17.33 1.93 -4.99
N VAL A 536 16.75 3.12 -5.17
CA VAL A 536 15.30 3.36 -5.06
C VAL A 536 14.79 3.95 -6.37
N VAL A 537 13.84 3.28 -7.01
CA VAL A 537 13.21 3.73 -8.26
C VAL A 537 12.13 4.77 -7.96
N GLY A 538 12.37 6.03 -8.34
CA GLY A 538 11.36 7.09 -8.33
C GLY A 538 10.61 7.15 -9.66
N ALA A 539 9.63 6.25 -9.85
CA ALA A 539 8.97 6.05 -11.14
C ALA A 539 8.20 7.27 -11.68
N ALA A 540 7.82 8.23 -10.83
CA ALA A 540 7.16 9.48 -11.22
C ALA A 540 8.15 10.62 -11.58
N ASN A 541 9.44 10.40 -11.34
CA ASN A 541 10.51 11.39 -11.50
C ASN A 541 11.58 10.90 -12.49
N ASP A 542 11.35 9.74 -13.13
CA ASP A 542 12.26 9.06 -14.05
C ASP A 542 13.70 9.03 -13.51
N ALA A 543 13.88 8.56 -12.26
CA ALA A 543 15.16 8.60 -11.57
C ALA A 543 15.39 7.38 -10.66
N ILE A 544 16.66 7.00 -10.48
CA ILE A 544 17.12 6.16 -9.37
C ILE A 544 17.83 7.03 -8.35
N TYR A 545 17.41 6.93 -7.10
CA TYR A 545 18.07 7.55 -5.94
C TYR A 545 18.96 6.52 -5.25
N VAL A 546 20.18 6.91 -4.91
CA VAL A 546 21.17 6.04 -4.26
C VAL A 546 21.44 6.52 -2.84
N TYR A 547 21.33 5.62 -1.86
CA TYR A 547 21.62 5.91 -0.45
C TYR A 547 22.70 4.97 0.10
N GLN A 548 23.66 5.51 0.85
CA GLN A 548 24.56 4.72 1.66
C GLN A 548 23.84 4.24 2.91
N MET A 549 23.66 2.92 3.05
CA MET A 549 23.11 2.33 4.27
C MET A 549 24.24 1.86 5.21
N PRO A 550 24.01 1.83 6.54
CA PRO A 550 22.79 2.24 7.25
C PRO A 550 22.64 3.76 7.46
N GLY A 551 23.63 4.58 7.10
CA GLY A 551 23.66 6.02 7.39
C GLY A 551 22.62 6.88 6.66
N LYS A 552 21.84 6.31 5.73
CA LYS A 552 20.80 6.98 4.92
C LYS A 552 21.32 8.17 4.09
N GLN A 553 22.63 8.29 3.93
CA GLN A 553 23.22 9.40 3.20
C GLN A 553 22.85 9.29 1.73
N HIS A 554 22.07 10.23 1.22
CA HIS A 554 21.81 10.35 -0.20
C HIS A 554 23.13 10.65 -0.95
N LEU A 555 23.54 9.73 -1.81
CA LEU A 555 24.82 9.78 -2.53
C LEU A 555 24.68 10.46 -3.88
N THR A 556 23.66 10.09 -4.65
CA THR A 556 23.43 10.60 -6.01
C THR A 556 22.02 10.28 -6.50
N SER A 557 21.52 11.10 -7.43
CA SER A 557 20.31 10.86 -8.22
C SER A 557 20.70 10.64 -9.68
N LEU A 558 20.28 9.53 -10.26
CA LEU A 558 20.59 9.15 -11.64
C LEU A 558 19.33 9.21 -12.49
N ALA A 559 19.23 10.23 -13.36
CA ALA A 559 18.12 10.41 -14.29
C ALA A 559 18.08 9.27 -15.32
N MET A 560 16.92 8.66 -15.45
CA MET A 560 16.58 7.59 -16.38
C MET A 560 15.80 8.15 -17.58
N GLN A 561 15.50 7.27 -18.53
CA GLN A 561 14.45 7.55 -19.52
C GLN A 561 13.05 7.36 -18.89
N PRO A 562 11.99 7.94 -19.50
CA PRO A 562 10.62 7.79 -19.04
C PRO A 562 10.22 6.36 -18.69
N VAL A 563 9.91 6.14 -17.42
CA VAL A 563 9.60 4.81 -16.87
C VAL A 563 8.22 4.36 -17.37
N GLY A 564 7.22 5.24 -17.25
CA GLY A 564 5.97 5.21 -18.03
C GLY A 564 5.10 3.95 -17.95
N ALA A 565 5.12 3.19 -16.85
CA ALA A 565 4.16 2.11 -16.61
C ALA A 565 3.02 2.56 -15.69
N VAL A 566 1.79 2.62 -16.22
CA VAL A 566 0.57 2.99 -15.46
C VAL A 566 0.06 1.82 -14.58
N HIS A 567 0.47 0.58 -14.89
CA HIS A 567 -0.06 -0.65 -14.29
C HIS A 567 0.99 -1.46 -13.52
N GLY A 568 1.99 -0.76 -12.97
CA GLY A 568 2.98 -1.29 -12.03
C GLY A 568 3.87 -2.42 -12.52
N GLY A 569 4.80 -2.84 -11.66
CA GLY A 569 5.69 -3.97 -11.88
C GLY A 569 7.04 -3.61 -12.51
N GLN A 570 7.48 -2.35 -12.45
CA GLN A 570 8.89 -2.01 -12.63
C GLN A 570 9.74 -2.86 -11.67
N GLY A 571 10.76 -3.53 -12.19
CA GLY A 571 11.74 -4.29 -11.41
C GLY A 571 13.09 -3.59 -11.35
N ILE A 572 13.73 -3.65 -10.20
CA ILE A 572 15.16 -3.38 -10.02
C ILE A 572 15.86 -4.57 -9.36
N ALA A 573 17.05 -4.95 -9.85
CA ALA A 573 17.85 -6.03 -9.26
C ALA A 573 19.34 -5.73 -9.30
N VAL A 574 20.08 -6.32 -8.37
CA VAL A 574 21.54 -6.22 -8.27
C VAL A 574 22.18 -7.57 -8.55
N TRP A 575 23.24 -7.58 -9.37
CA TRP A 575 24.07 -8.76 -9.62
C TRP A 575 25.49 -8.38 -10.01
N GLN A 576 26.49 -8.97 -9.35
CA GLN A 576 27.93 -8.74 -9.61
C GLN A 576 28.29 -7.24 -9.67
N ASN A 577 27.89 -6.46 -8.66
CA ASN A 577 28.15 -5.01 -8.58
C ASN A 577 27.64 -4.21 -9.79
N ARG A 578 26.55 -4.69 -10.40
CA ARG A 578 25.73 -3.95 -11.36
C ARG A 578 24.29 -3.93 -10.90
N VAL A 579 23.62 -2.83 -11.22
CA VAL A 579 22.18 -2.62 -10.97
C VAL A 579 21.47 -2.61 -12.31
N TYR A 580 20.39 -3.36 -12.41
CA TYR A 580 19.57 -3.50 -13.61
C TYR A 580 18.16 -3.02 -13.27
N ALA A 581 17.64 -2.05 -14.01
CA ALA A 581 16.30 -1.50 -13.79
C ALA A 581 15.49 -1.51 -15.10
N SER A 582 14.29 -2.08 -15.06
CA SER A 582 13.37 -2.13 -16.22
C SER A 582 12.75 -0.76 -16.49
N ILE A 583 12.77 -0.34 -17.75
CA ILE A 583 12.10 0.88 -18.22
C ILE A 583 11.05 0.48 -19.25
N TYR A 584 9.80 0.51 -18.80
CA TYR A 584 8.64 -0.05 -19.51
C TYR A 584 8.38 0.70 -20.82
N ALA A 585 8.16 2.02 -20.75
CA ALA A 585 7.70 2.80 -21.90
C ALA A 585 8.70 2.91 -23.05
N SER A 586 9.99 2.67 -22.78
CA SER A 586 11.08 2.72 -23.76
C SER A 586 11.76 1.35 -23.95
N ASN A 587 11.07 0.26 -23.58
CA ASN A 587 11.42 -1.13 -23.91
C ASN A 587 12.89 -1.50 -23.63
N HIS A 588 13.48 -1.08 -22.52
CA HIS A 588 14.89 -1.37 -22.22
C HIS A 588 15.16 -1.62 -20.74
N ILE A 589 16.38 -2.06 -20.46
CA ILE A 589 16.93 -2.14 -19.11
C ILE A 589 18.11 -1.18 -18.99
N SER A 590 18.02 -0.28 -18.02
CA SER A 590 19.11 0.57 -17.59
C SER A 590 20.10 -0.22 -16.74
N VAL A 591 21.39 -0.11 -17.06
CA VAL A 591 22.48 -0.79 -16.35
C VAL A 591 23.42 0.25 -15.73
N LEU A 592 23.60 0.14 -14.42
CA LEU A 592 24.55 0.92 -13.63
C LEU A 592 25.68 0.03 -13.12
N LYS A 593 26.90 0.55 -13.06
CA LYS A 593 27.99 -0.02 -12.24
C LYS A 593 27.90 0.53 -10.84
N ASP A 594 28.06 -0.36 -9.86
CA ASP A 594 28.17 -0.05 -8.45
C ASP A 594 29.46 -0.68 -7.89
N PHE A 595 30.60 -0.12 -8.32
CA PHE A 595 31.93 -0.71 -8.11
C PHE A 595 32.79 0.16 -7.20
N CYS A 596 33.23 -0.41 -6.09
CA CYS A 596 34.29 0.14 -5.24
C CYS A 596 35.56 -0.71 -5.45
N PRO A 597 36.72 -0.11 -5.80
CA PRO A 597 37.99 -0.83 -5.96
C PRO A 597 38.55 -1.40 -4.65
#